data_AF-A0A349Q908-F1
#
_entry.id   AF-A0A349Q908-F1
#
_cell.length_a   1.000
_cell.length_b   1.000
_cell.length_c   1.000
_cell.angle_alpha   90.00
_cell.angle_beta   90.00
_cell.angle_gamma   90.00
#
_symmetry.space_group_name_H-M   'P 1'
#
loop_
_entity.id
_entity.type
_entity.pdbx_description
1 polymer ?
#
loop_
_entity_poly.entity_id
_entity_poly.type
_entity_poly.pdbx_seq_one_letter_code
_entity_poly.pdbx_strand_id
1 'polypeptide(L)'
;MAKRKTKKTNPPTKRNGNPGIRLFLLVMLVVLLLGTIGGAVYLGIKSDGFKNWDFIPGNNAQPAASLDVVKDGESVKSIEATADVIRIEVINGGDFTVTVRPKASADFDFMLDGKLHSFAQADGDYNRAFDVKIEDGYFTFTAPRNIVNALNDAYFGHVIDDVRCNYVGTFFEIVVTAESGDSKKFDVTDIYATDIVVRIEPSEVVF
;
A
#
# COMPACT_ATOMS: atom_id res chain seq x y z
N MET A 1 36.47 -70.42 47.83
CA MET A 1 35.19 -70.34 48.56
C MET A 1 35.16 -69.07 49.40
N ALA A 2 34.43 -68.03 48.95
CA ALA A 2 34.30 -66.77 49.68
C ALA A 2 32.86 -66.61 50.18
N LYS A 3 32.69 -66.46 51.51
CA LYS A 3 31.39 -66.32 52.18
C LYS A 3 30.80 -64.93 51.93
N ARG A 4 29.64 -64.88 51.28
CA ARG A 4 28.84 -63.68 50.99
C ARG A 4 28.21 -63.15 52.29
N LYS A 5 28.54 -61.92 52.70
CA LYS A 5 27.88 -61.23 53.82
C LYS A 5 26.59 -60.56 53.31
N THR A 6 25.44 -60.98 53.84
CA THR A 6 24.12 -60.37 53.62
C THR A 6 23.99 -59.05 54.40
N LYS A 7 23.76 -57.94 53.69
CA LYS A 7 23.42 -56.64 54.28
C LYS A 7 21.90 -56.59 54.50
N LYS A 8 21.45 -56.47 55.75
CA LYS A 8 20.03 -56.28 56.10
C LYS A 8 19.55 -54.93 55.54
N THR A 9 18.52 -54.97 54.70
CA THR A 9 17.74 -53.78 54.29
C THR A 9 16.65 -53.53 55.33
N ASN A 10 16.63 -52.33 55.91
CA ASN A 10 15.51 -51.89 56.75
C ASN A 10 14.30 -51.59 55.85
N PRO A 11 13.07 -51.96 56.24
CA PRO A 11 11.87 -51.62 55.48
C PRO A 11 11.62 -50.10 55.50
N PRO A 12 11.02 -49.54 54.43
CA PRO A 12 10.70 -48.11 54.39
C PRO A 12 9.65 -47.79 55.47
N THR A 13 10.00 -46.86 56.35
CA THR A 13 9.12 -46.34 57.40
C THR A 13 7.93 -45.64 56.74
N LYS A 14 6.76 -46.30 56.77
CA LYS A 14 5.47 -45.73 56.36
C LYS A 14 5.16 -44.54 57.27
N ARG A 15 5.39 -43.31 56.77
CA ARG A 15 5.12 -42.06 57.50
C ARG A 15 3.60 -41.91 57.61
N ASN A 16 3.02 -42.46 58.67
CA ASN A 16 1.61 -42.28 59.05
C ASN A 16 1.43 -40.83 59.54
N GLY A 17 1.25 -39.90 58.60
CA GLY A 17 0.86 -38.53 58.91
C GLY A 17 -0.55 -38.51 59.48
N ASN A 18 -0.75 -37.76 60.57
CA ASN A 18 -2.02 -37.64 61.27
C ASN A 18 -3.16 -37.27 60.28
N PRO A 19 -4.23 -38.08 60.15
CA PRO A 19 -5.26 -37.87 59.14
C PRO A 19 -5.92 -36.49 59.25
N GLY A 20 -6.05 -35.94 60.46
CA GLY A 20 -6.55 -34.59 60.67
C GLY A 20 -5.64 -33.49 60.10
N ILE A 21 -4.31 -33.64 60.22
CA ILE A 21 -3.35 -32.69 59.63
C ILE A 21 -3.34 -32.82 58.11
N ARG A 22 -3.45 -34.04 57.58
CA ARG A 22 -3.58 -34.25 56.13
C ARG A 22 -4.84 -33.61 55.58
N LEU A 23 -5.99 -33.80 56.25
CA LEU A 23 -7.25 -33.20 55.84
C LEU A 23 -7.19 -31.67 55.92
N PHE A 24 -6.63 -31.12 57.00
CA PHE A 24 -6.44 -29.68 57.14
C PHE A 24 -5.55 -29.10 56.04
N LEU A 25 -4.41 -29.75 55.74
CA LEU A 25 -3.53 -29.34 54.64
C LEU A 25 -4.22 -29.45 53.27
N LEU A 26 -5.04 -30.48 53.05
CA LEU A 26 -5.79 -30.66 51.81
C LEU A 26 -6.84 -29.55 51.63
N VAL A 27 -7.61 -29.25 52.68
CA VAL A 27 -8.60 -28.17 52.67
C VAL A 27 -7.92 -26.83 52.46
N MET A 28 -6.81 -26.56 53.17
CA MET A 28 -6.07 -25.31 53.01
C MET A 28 -5.49 -25.17 51.60
N LEU A 29 -4.98 -26.26 51.01
CA LEU A 29 -4.47 -26.29 49.64
C LEU A 29 -5.59 -26.05 48.61
N VAL A 30 -6.78 -26.62 48.82
CA VAL A 30 -7.95 -26.37 47.98
C VAL A 30 -8.40 -24.92 48.07
N VAL A 31 -8.47 -24.34 49.27
CA VAL A 31 -8.82 -22.93 49.46
C VAL A 31 -7.79 -22.00 48.79
N LEU A 32 -6.50 -22.33 48.89
CA LEU A 32 -5.44 -21.55 48.27
C LEU A 32 -5.51 -21.65 46.74
N LEU A 33 -5.78 -22.83 46.18
CA LEU A 33 -6.04 -23.03 44.74
C LEU A 33 -7.27 -22.26 44.26
N LEU A 34 -8.37 -22.30 45.01
CA LEU A 34 -9.57 -21.54 44.65
C LEU A 34 -9.33 -20.03 44.74
N GLY A 35 -8.54 -19.57 45.71
CA GLY A 35 -8.14 -18.17 45.85
C GLY A 35 -7.24 -17.70 44.70
N THR A 36 -6.27 -18.50 44.26
CA THR A 36 -5.41 -18.15 43.12
C THR A 36 -6.17 -18.17 41.80
N ILE A 37 -7.03 -19.17 41.58
CA ILE A 37 -7.89 -19.24 40.38
C ILE A 37 -8.88 -18.07 40.36
N GLY A 38 -9.56 -17.81 41.48
CA GLY A 38 -10.50 -16.70 41.60
C GLY A 38 -9.83 -15.34 41.42
N GLY A 39 -8.63 -15.16 41.99
CA GLY A 39 -7.82 -13.95 41.81
C GLY A 39 -7.36 -13.76 40.36
N ALA A 40 -6.91 -14.82 39.69
CA ALA A 40 -6.51 -14.79 38.29
C ALA A 40 -7.67 -14.47 37.35
N VAL A 41 -8.86 -15.05 37.60
CA VAL A 41 -10.08 -14.74 36.83
C VAL A 41 -10.55 -13.31 37.08
N TYR A 42 -10.57 -12.85 38.33
CA TYR A 42 -10.98 -11.48 38.66
C TYR A 42 -10.06 -10.42 38.05
N LEU A 43 -8.73 -10.61 38.15
CA LEU A 43 -7.73 -9.76 37.50
C LEU A 43 -7.79 -9.88 35.97
N GLY A 44 -8.11 -11.06 35.45
CA GLY A 44 -8.32 -11.32 34.03
C GLY A 44 -9.53 -10.62 33.43
N ILE A 45 -10.65 -10.57 34.16
CA ILE A 45 -11.87 -9.85 33.73
C ILE A 45 -11.67 -8.33 33.83
N LYS A 46 -10.90 -7.86 34.83
CA LYS A 46 -10.67 -6.43 35.07
C LYS A 46 -9.52 -5.85 34.23
N SER A 47 -8.56 -6.68 33.83
CA SER A 47 -7.62 -6.32 32.77
C SER A 47 -8.26 -6.62 31.42
N ASP A 48 -7.96 -5.85 30.37
CA ASP A 48 -8.45 -6.18 29.03
C ASP A 48 -7.82 -7.48 28.45
N GLY A 49 -7.09 -8.25 29.27
CA GLY A 49 -6.35 -9.44 28.87
C GLY A 49 -7.21 -10.62 28.39
N PHE A 50 -8.48 -10.73 28.79
CA PHE A 50 -9.39 -11.77 28.26
C PHE A 50 -10.24 -11.31 27.07
N LYS A 51 -10.23 -10.01 26.72
CA LYS A 51 -10.90 -9.50 25.51
C LYS A 51 -10.00 -9.57 24.30
N ASN A 52 -8.68 -9.60 24.50
CA ASN A 52 -7.68 -9.69 23.45
C ASN A 52 -7.16 -11.14 23.32
N TRP A 53 -8.08 -12.09 23.09
CA TRP A 53 -7.69 -13.32 22.40
C TRP A 53 -7.45 -12.97 20.93
N ASP A 54 -6.40 -12.21 20.66
CA ASP A 54 -5.75 -12.30 19.37
C ASP A 54 -5.23 -13.74 19.31
N PHE A 55 -5.94 -14.58 18.56
CA PHE A 55 -5.37 -15.78 18.01
C PHE A 55 -3.99 -15.36 17.51
N ILE A 56 -2.91 -15.92 18.06
CA ILE A 56 -1.60 -15.81 17.42
C ILE A 56 -1.86 -16.40 16.03
N PRO A 57 -1.95 -15.57 14.97
CA PRO A 57 -2.14 -16.13 13.66
C PRO A 57 -0.83 -16.88 13.45
N GLY A 58 -0.90 -18.19 13.20
CA GLY A 58 0.20 -18.80 12.48
C GLY A 58 0.52 -17.86 11.33
N ASN A 59 1.79 -17.49 11.18
CA ASN A 59 2.34 -16.43 10.32
C ASN A 59 2.06 -16.64 8.81
N ASN A 60 0.79 -16.82 8.47
CA ASN A 60 0.18 -17.07 7.19
C ASN A 60 -1.00 -16.11 7.02
N ALA A 61 -0.95 -14.93 7.63
CA ALA A 61 -1.54 -13.78 6.97
C ALA A 61 -0.71 -13.64 5.68
N GLN A 62 -1.14 -14.32 4.62
CA GLN A 62 -0.70 -14.00 3.29
C GLN A 62 -0.98 -12.50 3.18
N PRO A 63 0.04 -11.64 3.09
CA PRO A 63 -0.20 -10.21 3.01
C PRO A 63 -1.21 -10.04 1.88
N ALA A 64 -2.32 -9.35 2.15
CA ALA A 64 -3.22 -8.94 1.09
C ALA A 64 -2.32 -8.34 0.02
N ALA A 65 -2.30 -8.97 -1.15
CA ALA A 65 -1.30 -8.65 -2.14
C ALA A 65 -1.61 -7.23 -2.59
N SER A 66 -0.81 -6.27 -2.11
CA SER A 66 -1.05 -4.85 -2.32
C SER A 66 -1.12 -4.59 -3.81
N LEU A 67 -2.04 -3.73 -4.25
CA LEU A 67 -2.09 -3.23 -5.61
C LEU A 67 -0.69 -2.77 -6.01
N ASP A 68 -0.11 -3.43 -6.99
CA ASP A 68 1.15 -3.01 -7.59
C ASP A 68 0.94 -2.66 -9.06
N VAL A 69 1.74 -1.72 -9.51
CA VAL A 69 1.73 -1.19 -10.86
C VAL A 69 3.17 -1.21 -11.34
N VAL A 70 3.43 -1.97 -12.40
CA VAL A 70 4.78 -2.27 -12.89
C VAL A 70 4.92 -1.93 -14.37
N LYS A 71 6.14 -1.53 -14.75
CA LYS A 71 6.58 -1.37 -16.13
C LYS A 71 7.81 -2.25 -16.32
N ASP A 72 7.78 -3.15 -17.29
CA ASP A 72 8.87 -4.09 -17.57
C ASP A 72 9.30 -4.92 -16.33
N GLY A 73 8.33 -5.27 -15.47
CA GLY A 73 8.56 -6.02 -14.23
C GLY A 73 9.04 -5.20 -13.03
N GLU A 74 9.23 -3.88 -13.17
CA GLU A 74 9.66 -2.99 -12.09
C GLU A 74 8.52 -2.08 -11.62
N SER A 75 8.41 -1.88 -10.30
CA SER A 75 7.39 -0.99 -9.73
C SER A 75 7.55 0.45 -10.21
N VAL A 76 6.47 1.02 -10.75
CA VAL A 76 6.44 2.37 -11.29
C VAL A 76 6.39 3.40 -10.16
N LYS A 77 7.27 4.40 -10.24
CA LYS A 77 7.25 5.63 -9.41
C LYS A 77 7.01 6.89 -10.23
N SER A 78 7.57 6.92 -11.43
CA SER A 78 7.39 7.96 -12.43
C SER A 78 7.60 7.38 -13.82
N ILE A 79 7.06 8.04 -14.82
CA ILE A 79 7.26 7.69 -16.23
C ILE A 79 7.65 8.95 -17.00
N GLU A 80 8.72 8.85 -17.77
CA GLU A 80 9.13 9.89 -18.71
C GLU A 80 8.12 9.96 -19.86
N ALA A 81 7.61 11.15 -20.15
CA ALA A 81 6.72 11.38 -21.27
C ALA A 81 7.46 11.14 -22.58
N THR A 82 7.12 10.04 -23.24
CA THR A 82 7.50 9.78 -24.62
C THR A 82 6.25 9.83 -25.50
N ALA A 83 6.43 10.10 -26.80
CA ALA A 83 5.34 10.05 -27.77
C ALA A 83 4.94 8.61 -28.15
N ASP A 84 5.50 7.62 -27.47
CA ASP A 84 5.23 6.21 -27.69
C ASP A 84 4.09 5.73 -26.81
N VAL A 85 3.44 4.65 -27.22
CA VAL A 85 2.43 3.98 -26.41
C VAL A 85 3.13 3.23 -25.28
N ILE A 86 2.81 3.59 -24.04
CA ILE A 86 3.38 3.00 -22.83
C ILE A 86 2.38 2.00 -22.28
N ARG A 87 2.84 0.77 -22.01
CA ARG A 87 2.06 -0.29 -21.36
C ARG A 87 2.46 -0.41 -19.90
N ILE A 88 1.46 -0.48 -19.02
CA ILE A 88 1.64 -0.60 -17.58
C ILE A 88 0.79 -1.76 -17.07
N GLU A 89 1.44 -2.69 -16.38
CA GLU A 89 0.79 -3.88 -15.83
C GLU A 89 0.29 -3.60 -14.42
N VAL A 90 -0.90 -4.11 -14.11
CA VAL A 90 -1.53 -4.01 -12.79
C VAL A 90 -1.52 -5.37 -12.15
N ILE A 91 -0.78 -5.51 -11.05
CA ILE A 91 -0.59 -6.77 -10.35
C ILE A 91 -1.42 -6.74 -9.06
N ASN A 92 -2.16 -7.81 -8.83
CA ASN A 92 -3.05 -7.98 -7.67
C ASN A 92 -4.16 -6.91 -7.57
N GLY A 93 -4.48 -6.22 -8.66
CA GLY A 93 -5.54 -5.20 -8.68
C GLY A 93 -6.94 -5.75 -8.89
N GLY A 94 -7.08 -6.99 -9.40
CA GLY A 94 -8.37 -7.46 -9.91
C GLY A 94 -8.88 -6.55 -11.02
N ASP A 95 -10.18 -6.25 -11.02
CA ASP A 95 -10.72 -5.16 -11.81
C ASP A 95 -10.20 -3.82 -11.27
N PHE A 96 -9.84 -2.91 -12.18
CA PHE A 96 -9.29 -1.61 -11.80
C PHE A 96 -9.76 -0.49 -12.71
N THR A 97 -9.59 0.73 -12.22
CA THR A 97 -9.83 1.96 -12.96
C THR A 97 -8.55 2.78 -13.05
N VAL A 98 -8.42 3.55 -14.13
CA VAL A 98 -7.29 4.44 -14.35
C VAL A 98 -7.83 5.85 -14.55
N THR A 99 -7.29 6.81 -13.81
CA THR A 99 -7.62 8.22 -13.96
C THR A 99 -6.34 9.02 -14.08
N VAL A 100 -6.26 9.86 -15.11
CA VAL A 100 -5.25 10.90 -15.24
C VAL A 100 -5.83 12.19 -14.71
N ARG A 101 -5.07 12.91 -13.88
CA ARG A 101 -5.53 14.19 -13.33
C ARG A 101 -4.39 15.18 -13.15
N PRO A 102 -4.70 16.50 -13.14
CA PRO A 102 -3.75 17.52 -12.75
C PRO A 102 -3.19 17.24 -11.37
N LYS A 103 -1.88 17.40 -11.21
CA LYS A 103 -1.23 17.35 -9.91
C LYS A 103 -1.52 18.65 -9.19
N ALA A 104 -1.95 18.58 -7.93
CA ALA A 104 -2.30 19.77 -7.14
C ALA A 104 -1.14 20.77 -6.97
N SER A 105 0.10 20.33 -7.14
CA SER A 105 1.29 21.19 -7.10
C SER A 105 1.53 21.97 -8.39
N ALA A 106 0.95 21.56 -9.51
CA ALA A 106 1.06 22.24 -10.79
C ALA A 106 0.02 23.37 -10.83
N ASP A 107 0.43 24.55 -10.39
CA ASP A 107 -0.46 25.71 -10.28
C ASP A 107 -0.14 26.73 -11.37
N PHE A 108 -1.03 26.85 -12.34
CA PHE A 108 -1.05 27.90 -13.36
C PHE A 108 -2.47 28.06 -13.89
N ASP A 109 -2.73 29.19 -14.52
CA ASP A 109 -4.01 29.49 -15.15
C ASP A 109 -3.91 29.46 -16.67
N PHE A 110 -5.03 29.13 -17.32
CA PHE A 110 -5.21 29.17 -18.76
C PHE A 110 -6.60 29.71 -19.10
N MET A 111 -6.77 30.13 -20.35
CA MET A 111 -8.07 30.57 -20.84
C MET A 111 -8.74 29.44 -21.64
N LEU A 112 -10.00 29.17 -21.30
CA LEU A 112 -10.88 28.21 -21.96
C LEU A 112 -12.13 28.96 -22.43
N ASP A 113 -12.34 29.03 -23.74
CA ASP A 113 -13.43 29.80 -24.36
C ASP A 113 -13.53 31.24 -23.81
N GLY A 114 -12.39 31.89 -23.59
CA GLY A 114 -12.32 33.25 -23.07
C GLY A 114 -12.60 33.40 -21.57
N LYS A 115 -12.64 32.30 -20.79
CA LYS A 115 -12.75 32.31 -19.32
C LYS A 115 -11.49 31.79 -18.68
N LEU A 116 -11.14 32.36 -17.53
CA LEU A 116 -9.98 31.93 -16.75
C LEU A 116 -10.28 30.63 -15.99
N HIS A 117 -9.40 29.65 -16.12
CA HIS A 117 -9.45 28.37 -15.42
C HIS A 117 -8.10 28.07 -14.75
N SER A 118 -8.15 27.58 -13.51
CA SER A 118 -6.96 27.08 -12.80
C SER A 118 -6.71 25.63 -13.19
N PHE A 119 -5.50 25.31 -13.63
CA PHE A 119 -5.12 23.96 -14.09
C PHE A 119 -5.31 22.89 -13.01
N ALA A 120 -4.89 23.15 -11.77
CA ALA A 120 -4.99 22.19 -10.66
C ALA A 120 -6.45 21.82 -10.30
N GLN A 121 -7.42 22.64 -10.69
CA GLN A 121 -8.85 22.44 -10.42
C GLN A 121 -9.65 22.13 -11.69
N ALA A 122 -9.00 22.06 -12.84
CA ALA A 122 -9.66 21.91 -14.12
C ALA A 122 -10.19 20.48 -14.30
N ASP A 123 -11.37 20.35 -14.92
CA ASP A 123 -12.16 19.12 -15.02
C ASP A 123 -12.13 18.50 -16.43
N GLY A 124 -11.13 18.84 -17.23
CA GLY A 124 -10.93 18.30 -18.58
C GLY A 124 -10.79 16.78 -18.61
N ASP A 125 -11.11 16.18 -19.74
CA ASP A 125 -10.97 14.73 -19.94
C ASP A 125 -9.51 14.36 -20.23
N TYR A 126 -8.71 14.27 -19.16
CA TYR A 126 -7.29 13.95 -19.27
C TYR A 126 -7.03 12.47 -19.58
N ASN A 127 -8.00 11.58 -19.37
CA ASN A 127 -7.88 10.21 -19.88
C ASN A 127 -7.87 10.20 -21.41
N ARG A 128 -8.70 11.03 -22.05
CA ARG A 128 -8.66 11.22 -23.50
C ARG A 128 -7.35 11.87 -23.95
N ALA A 129 -6.88 12.90 -23.25
CA ALA A 129 -5.62 13.58 -23.58
C ALA A 129 -4.40 12.65 -23.54
N PHE A 130 -4.46 11.60 -22.72
CA PHE A 130 -3.43 10.58 -22.61
C PHE A 130 -3.75 9.30 -23.39
N ASP A 131 -4.80 9.27 -24.21
CA ASP A 131 -5.28 8.09 -24.95
C ASP A 131 -5.30 6.82 -24.07
N VAL A 132 -5.84 6.94 -22.85
CA VAL A 132 -5.85 5.83 -21.89
C VAL A 132 -6.78 4.73 -22.37
N LYS A 133 -6.25 3.51 -22.49
CA LYS A 133 -6.99 2.28 -22.81
C LYS A 133 -6.76 1.26 -21.71
N ILE A 134 -7.83 0.69 -21.20
CA ILE A 134 -7.81 -0.28 -20.10
C ILE A 134 -8.17 -1.64 -20.68
N GLU A 135 -7.36 -2.64 -20.33
CA GLU A 135 -7.50 -4.04 -20.73
C GLU A 135 -7.39 -4.92 -19.48
N ASP A 136 -7.68 -6.21 -19.62
CA ASP A 136 -7.57 -7.14 -18.49
C ASP A 136 -6.12 -7.26 -17.99
N GLY A 137 -5.87 -6.81 -16.75
CA GLY A 137 -4.58 -6.83 -16.09
C GLY A 137 -3.56 -5.77 -16.51
N TYR A 138 -3.88 -4.86 -17.44
CA TYR A 138 -2.98 -3.78 -17.84
C TYR A 138 -3.71 -2.60 -18.49
N PHE A 139 -3.04 -1.46 -18.58
CA PHE A 139 -3.51 -0.34 -19.38
C PHE A 139 -2.39 0.21 -20.26
N THR A 140 -2.79 0.93 -21.30
CA THR A 140 -1.86 1.70 -22.13
C THR A 140 -2.23 3.17 -22.11
N PHE A 141 -1.24 4.03 -22.28
CA PHE A 141 -1.44 5.45 -22.49
C PHE A 141 -0.36 6.02 -23.40
N THR A 142 -0.61 7.18 -23.98
CA THR A 142 0.36 7.95 -24.77
C THR A 142 0.46 9.33 -24.13
N ALA A 143 1.66 9.77 -23.74
CA ALA A 143 1.80 11.09 -23.15
C ALA A 143 1.70 12.19 -24.22
N PRO A 144 0.97 13.29 -23.95
CA PRO A 144 0.97 14.43 -24.85
C PRO A 144 2.35 15.09 -24.88
N ARG A 145 2.73 15.67 -26.02
CA ARG A 145 4.06 16.27 -26.22
C ARG A 145 4.38 17.43 -25.28
N ASN A 146 3.36 18.21 -24.92
CA ASN A 146 3.47 19.39 -24.08
C ASN A 146 2.11 19.66 -23.40
N ILE A 147 2.06 20.61 -22.47
CA ILE A 147 0.85 20.95 -21.72
C ILE A 147 -0.27 21.51 -22.60
N VAL A 148 0.07 22.26 -23.66
CA VAL A 148 -0.91 22.87 -24.57
C VAL A 148 -1.63 21.79 -25.36
N ASN A 149 -0.92 20.77 -25.83
CA ASN A 149 -1.51 19.59 -26.46
C ASN A 149 -2.41 18.85 -25.48
N ALA A 150 -1.94 18.63 -24.24
CA ALA A 150 -2.74 17.99 -23.21
C ALA A 150 -4.06 18.72 -22.96
N LEU A 151 -4.04 20.05 -22.89
CA LEU A 151 -5.24 20.88 -22.70
C LEU A 151 -6.17 20.85 -23.92
N ASN A 152 -5.62 20.99 -25.13
CA ASN A 152 -6.43 20.92 -26.36
C ASN A 152 -7.13 19.56 -26.49
N ASP A 153 -6.44 18.48 -26.17
CA ASP A 153 -7.01 17.14 -26.23
C ASP A 153 -7.98 16.89 -25.06
N ALA A 154 -7.75 17.46 -23.87
CA ALA A 154 -8.66 17.35 -22.72
C ALA A 154 -9.96 18.15 -22.91
N TYR A 155 -9.92 19.26 -23.65
CA TYR A 155 -11.06 20.13 -23.95
C TYR A 155 -11.38 20.18 -25.44
N PHE A 156 -11.40 19.01 -26.11
CA PHE A 156 -11.75 18.89 -27.51
C PHE A 156 -13.03 19.64 -27.87
N GLY A 157 -12.96 20.47 -28.92
CA GLY A 157 -14.07 21.30 -29.39
C GLY A 157 -14.13 22.68 -28.72
N HIS A 158 -13.28 22.95 -27.74
CA HIS A 158 -13.13 24.26 -27.10
C HIS A 158 -11.84 24.96 -27.55
N VAL A 159 -11.79 26.26 -27.33
CA VAL A 159 -10.60 27.07 -27.63
C VAL A 159 -9.79 27.23 -26.35
N ILE A 160 -8.54 26.75 -26.40
CA ILE A 160 -7.53 27.01 -25.38
C ILE A 160 -6.64 28.15 -25.83
N ASP A 161 -6.51 29.19 -25.01
CA ASP A 161 -5.60 30.30 -25.24
C ASP A 161 -4.93 30.76 -23.92
N ASP A 162 -3.97 31.69 -24.07
CA ASP A 162 -3.24 32.32 -22.96
C ASP A 162 -2.73 31.36 -21.87
N VAL A 163 -2.12 30.24 -22.29
CA VAL A 163 -1.50 29.27 -21.37
C VAL A 163 -0.20 29.85 -20.81
N ARG A 164 -0.28 30.52 -19.65
CA ARG A 164 0.89 31.13 -18.98
C ARG A 164 1.46 30.19 -17.93
N CYS A 165 2.14 29.16 -18.41
CA CYS A 165 2.75 28.18 -17.53
C CYS A 165 4.26 28.42 -17.37
N ASN A 166 4.67 28.93 -16.20
CA ASN A 166 6.07 28.97 -15.77
C ASN A 166 6.41 27.83 -14.78
N TYR A 167 5.49 26.89 -14.62
CA TYR A 167 5.66 25.78 -13.70
C TYR A 167 6.72 24.81 -14.21
N VAL A 168 7.66 24.46 -13.34
CA VAL A 168 8.71 23.46 -13.59
C VAL A 168 8.49 22.32 -12.58
N GLY A 169 8.03 21.19 -13.07
CA GLY A 169 7.70 20.02 -12.25
C GLY A 169 6.75 19.07 -12.96
N THR A 170 6.17 18.15 -12.21
CA THR A 170 5.20 17.18 -12.71
C THR A 170 3.81 17.82 -12.85
N PHE A 171 3.26 17.82 -14.07
CA PHE A 171 1.92 18.34 -14.33
C PHE A 171 0.80 17.36 -14.00
N PHE A 172 1.01 16.08 -14.27
CA PHE A 172 -0.02 15.04 -14.19
C PHE A 172 0.42 13.89 -13.31
N GLU A 173 -0.56 13.29 -12.63
CA GLU A 173 -0.41 11.99 -12.00
C GLU A 173 -1.44 11.02 -12.57
N ILE A 174 -1.03 9.77 -12.74
CA ILE A 174 -1.92 8.67 -13.05
C ILE A 174 -2.27 7.98 -11.74
N VAL A 175 -3.56 7.78 -11.52
CA VAL A 175 -4.12 7.10 -10.36
C VAL A 175 -4.76 5.80 -10.83
N VAL A 176 -4.18 4.68 -10.41
CA VAL A 176 -4.76 3.35 -10.61
C VAL A 176 -5.48 2.98 -9.32
N THR A 177 -6.75 2.61 -9.41
CA THR A 177 -7.56 2.21 -8.26
C THR A 177 -8.14 0.82 -8.49
N ALA A 178 -7.80 -0.12 -7.62
CA ALA A 178 -8.33 -1.49 -7.61
C ALA A 178 -9.78 -1.52 -7.13
N GLU A 179 -10.49 -2.60 -7.42
CA GLU A 179 -11.84 -2.86 -6.90
C GLU A 179 -11.89 -2.83 -5.35
N SER A 180 -10.79 -3.22 -4.69
CA SER A 180 -10.65 -3.15 -3.24
C SER A 180 -10.67 -1.71 -2.68
N GLY A 181 -10.52 -0.70 -3.55
CA GLY A 181 -10.36 0.71 -3.19
C GLY A 181 -8.90 1.11 -2.95
N ASP A 182 -7.95 0.17 -3.00
CA ASP A 182 -6.53 0.49 -2.95
C ASP A 182 -6.15 1.31 -4.18
N SER A 183 -5.32 2.33 -3.99
CA SER A 183 -4.86 3.16 -5.10
C SER A 183 -3.35 3.34 -5.10
N LYS A 184 -2.78 3.32 -6.29
CA LYS A 184 -1.37 3.64 -6.53
C LYS A 184 -1.29 4.82 -7.48
N LYS A 185 -0.44 5.77 -7.13
CA LYS A 185 -0.22 7.00 -7.89
C LYS A 185 1.21 7.06 -8.35
N PHE A 186 1.42 7.51 -9.58
CA PHE A 186 2.74 7.77 -10.10
C PHE A 186 2.72 8.97 -11.05
N ASP A 187 3.86 9.61 -11.14
CA ASP A 187 4.03 10.88 -11.84
C ASP A 187 4.30 10.66 -13.33
N VAL A 188 3.77 11.54 -14.17
CA VAL A 188 4.21 11.65 -15.57
C VAL A 188 5.14 12.86 -15.69
N THR A 189 6.42 12.59 -15.93
CA THR A 189 7.48 13.60 -16.03
C THR A 189 7.68 14.01 -17.49
N ASP A 190 8.46 15.08 -17.70
CA ASP A 190 8.89 15.53 -19.04
C ASP A 190 7.80 16.01 -19.99
N ILE A 191 6.59 16.26 -19.48
CA ILE A 191 5.60 17.09 -20.15
C ILE A 191 5.97 18.53 -19.85
N TYR A 192 6.32 19.32 -20.85
CA TYR A 192 6.73 20.71 -20.66
C TYR A 192 5.64 21.70 -21.05
N ALA A 193 5.73 22.91 -20.52
CA ALA A 193 4.79 24.00 -20.80
C ALA A 193 4.78 24.46 -22.28
N THR A 194 5.85 24.16 -23.01
CA THR A 194 6.08 24.57 -24.39
C THR A 194 6.65 23.40 -25.20
N ASP A 195 6.55 23.45 -26.53
CA ASP A 195 7.25 22.50 -27.39
C ASP A 195 8.75 22.48 -27.08
N ILE A 196 9.31 21.27 -26.90
CA ILE A 196 10.76 21.07 -26.84
C ILE A 196 11.31 21.34 -28.23
N VAL A 197 11.81 22.54 -28.47
CA VAL A 197 12.55 22.86 -29.70
C VAL A 197 13.97 22.33 -29.56
N VAL A 198 14.23 21.12 -30.08
CA VAL A 198 15.60 20.62 -30.24
C VAL A 198 16.28 21.44 -31.33
N ARG A 199 17.17 22.36 -30.94
CA ARG A 199 18.05 23.06 -31.87
C ARG A 199 19.30 22.20 -32.07
N ILE A 200 19.42 21.55 -33.22
CA ILE A 200 20.70 20.95 -33.64
C ILE A 200 21.55 22.08 -34.21
N GLU A 201 22.73 22.32 -33.64
CA GLU A 201 23.66 23.28 -34.23
C GLU A 201 24.20 22.71 -35.55
N PRO A 202 24.36 23.52 -36.61
CA PRO A 202 24.86 23.01 -37.89
C PRO A 202 26.21 22.28 -37.79
N SER A 203 27.01 22.56 -36.76
CA SER A 203 28.28 21.90 -36.45
C SER A 203 28.15 20.47 -35.88
N GLU A 204 26.97 20.07 -35.41
CA GLU A 204 26.70 18.73 -34.86
C GLU A 204 26.23 17.73 -35.93
N VAL A 205 25.89 18.20 -37.13
CA VAL A 205 25.55 17.35 -38.27
C VAL A 205 26.84 16.92 -38.97
N VAL A 206 27.36 15.75 -38.60
CA VAL A 206 28.49 15.10 -39.28
C VAL A 206 27.95 14.18 -40.38
N PHE A 207 28.36 14.42 -41.63
CA PHE A 207 28.08 13.56 -42.80
C PHE A 207 29.24 12.60 -43.07
#